data_AF-A0A957V129-F1
#
_entry.id   AF-A0A957V129-F1
#
_cell.length_a   1.000
_cell.length_b   1.000
_cell.length_c   1.000
_cell.angle_alpha   90.00
_cell.angle_beta   90.00
_cell.angle_gamma   90.00
#
_symmetry.space_group_name_H-M   'P 1'
#
loop_
_entity.id
_entity.type
_entity.pdbx_description
1 polymer ?
#
loop_
_entity_poly.entity_id
_entity_poly.type
_entity_poly.pdbx_seq_one_letter_code
_entity_poly.pdbx_strand_id
1 'polypeptide(L)'
;LSASLFAFRRELRYPWVVRGLLLATAIVAALNLLPPAWTPQRMLTDEFRQQAVALALCLAAMAFSPLLALLPRRLVAVLVAAGALGAAIVPARQFLAVLPTIADLYHQPLTPGWGLWLCAGGLLALAGAALWFGWERE
;
A
#
# COMPACT_ATOMS: atom_id res chain seq x y z
N LEU A 1 -3.45 1.01 3.32
CA LEU A 1 -3.82 2.40 3.66
C LEU A 1 -4.92 2.98 2.76
N SER A 2 -4.76 2.98 1.43
CA SER A 2 -5.74 3.61 0.50
C SER A 2 -7.18 3.13 0.68
N ALA A 3 -7.40 1.81 0.78
CA ALA A 3 -8.73 1.25 1.00
C ALA A 3 -9.40 1.77 2.29
N SER A 4 -8.64 1.90 3.38
CA SER A 4 -9.11 2.50 4.64
C SER A 4 -9.44 3.99 4.50
N LEU A 5 -8.71 4.74 3.66
CA LEU A 5 -8.96 6.17 3.46
C LEU A 5 -10.20 6.45 2.57
N PHE A 6 -10.59 5.50 1.74
CA PHE A 6 -11.72 5.62 0.82
C PHE A 6 -13.02 4.97 1.33
N ALA A 7 -12.95 3.97 2.22
CA ALA A 7 -14.10 3.15 2.61
C ALA A 7 -15.33 3.95 3.08
N PHE A 8 -15.15 5.06 3.79
CA PHE A 8 -16.24 5.89 4.32
C PHE A 8 -16.35 7.27 3.65
N ARG A 9 -15.72 7.48 2.49
CA ARG A 9 -15.83 8.75 1.76
C ARG A 9 -17.27 9.01 1.32
N ARG A 10 -17.76 10.23 1.62
CA ARG A 10 -19.15 10.62 1.33
C ARG A 10 -19.35 10.82 -0.17
N GLU A 11 -18.33 11.31 -0.86
CA GLU A 11 -18.29 11.61 -2.29
C GLU A 11 -18.49 10.34 -3.13
N LEU A 12 -17.98 9.20 -2.65
CA LEU A 12 -18.03 7.92 -3.37
C LEU A 12 -19.30 7.11 -3.08
N ARG A 13 -20.08 7.51 -2.07
CA ARG A 13 -21.41 6.93 -1.71
C ARG A 13 -21.45 5.40 -1.66
N TYR A 14 -20.36 4.76 -1.24
CA TYR A 14 -20.28 3.30 -1.24
C TYR A 14 -21.33 2.65 -0.33
N PRO A 15 -22.01 1.58 -0.78
CA PRO A 15 -22.87 0.77 0.06
C PRO A 15 -22.03 -0.03 1.07
N TRP A 16 -22.64 -0.45 2.18
CA TRP A 16 -21.95 -1.14 3.28
C TRP A 16 -21.14 -2.35 2.86
N VAL A 17 -21.59 -3.12 1.85
CA VAL A 17 -20.86 -4.27 1.32
C VAL A 17 -19.50 -3.85 0.74
N VAL A 18 -19.48 -2.79 -0.08
CA VAL A 18 -18.23 -2.28 -0.67
C VAL A 18 -17.30 -1.73 0.41
N ARG A 19 -17.84 -1.09 1.44
CA ARG A 19 -17.05 -0.64 2.59
C ARG A 19 -16.41 -1.83 3.31
N GLY A 20 -17.20 -2.87 3.59
CA GLY A 20 -16.71 -4.10 4.21
C GLY A 20 -15.60 -4.76 3.41
N LEU A 21 -15.76 -4.85 2.07
CA LEU A 21 -14.73 -5.37 1.18
C LEU A 21 -13.46 -4.51 1.22
N LEU A 22 -13.56 -3.19 1.16
CA LEU A 22 -12.40 -2.29 1.25
C LEU A 22 -11.66 -2.46 2.59
N LEU A 23 -12.39 -2.60 3.70
CA LEU A 23 -11.78 -2.83 5.02
C LEU A 23 -11.13 -4.21 5.12
N ALA A 24 -11.76 -5.25 4.55
CA ALA A 24 -11.17 -6.58 4.47
C ALA A 24 -9.88 -6.57 3.64
N THR A 25 -9.89 -5.92 2.47
CA THR A 25 -8.69 -5.71 1.65
C THR A 25 -7.63 -4.94 2.41
N ALA A 26 -8.01 -3.93 3.21
CA ALA A 26 -7.06 -3.18 4.03
C ALA A 26 -6.39 -4.07 5.10
N ILE A 27 -7.14 -4.97 5.75
CA ILE A 27 -6.60 -5.94 6.70
C ILE A 27 -5.62 -6.88 5.99
N VAL A 28 -6.04 -7.54 4.92
CA VAL A 28 -5.19 -8.50 4.19
C VAL A 28 -3.92 -7.82 3.69
N ALA A 29 -4.04 -6.62 3.11
CA ALA A 29 -2.89 -5.84 2.67
C ALA A 29 -1.95 -5.46 3.84
N ALA A 30 -2.49 -5.12 5.01
CA ALA A 30 -1.69 -4.83 6.19
C ALA A 30 -0.97 -6.09 6.68
N LEU A 31 -1.66 -7.23 6.76
CA LEU A 31 -1.08 -8.51 7.21
C LEU A 31 0.02 -9.04 6.27
N ASN A 32 0.07 -8.63 5.01
CA ASN A 32 1.20 -8.90 4.12
C ASN A 32 2.52 -8.22 4.56
N LEU A 33 2.47 -7.30 5.54
CA LEU A 33 3.65 -6.77 6.22
C LEU A 33 4.14 -7.70 7.33
N LEU A 34 3.49 -8.82 7.62
CA LEU A 34 4.07 -9.80 8.54
C LEU A 34 5.21 -10.55 7.84
N PRO A 35 6.37 -10.74 8.50
CA PRO A 35 7.42 -11.59 7.95
C PRO A 35 6.92 -13.06 7.88
N PRO A 36 7.44 -13.89 6.96
CA PRO A 36 6.96 -15.27 6.76
C PRO A 36 6.98 -16.15 8.01
N ALA A 37 7.97 -15.96 8.87
CA ALA A 37 8.07 -16.61 10.19
C ALA A 37 7.87 -15.57 11.30
N TRP A 38 6.66 -15.00 11.33
CA TRP A 38 6.26 -13.95 12.26
C TRP A 38 6.06 -14.49 13.67
N THR A 39 6.62 -13.76 14.64
CA THR A 39 6.26 -13.83 16.06
C THR A 39 6.25 -12.40 16.62
N PRO A 40 5.49 -12.12 17.69
CA PRO A 40 5.51 -10.80 18.32
C PRO A 40 6.91 -10.34 18.71
N GLN A 41 7.76 -11.25 19.21
CA GLN A 41 9.13 -10.96 19.62
C GLN A 41 10.01 -10.58 18.42
N ARG A 42 9.82 -11.23 17.26
CA ARG A 42 10.58 -10.92 16.04
C ARG A 42 10.28 -9.52 15.50
N MET A 43 9.06 -9.02 15.70
CA MET A 43 8.68 -7.67 15.27
C MET A 43 9.33 -6.56 16.11
N LEU A 44 9.91 -6.88 17.26
CA LEU A 44 10.60 -5.93 18.15
C LEU A 44 12.08 -5.75 17.80
N THR A 45 12.63 -6.56 16.90
CA THR A 45 14.03 -6.40 16.47
C THR A 45 14.19 -5.14 15.60
N ASP A 46 15.41 -4.61 15.55
CA ASP A 46 15.73 -3.42 14.75
C ASP A 46 15.40 -3.59 13.26
N GLU A 47 15.55 -4.81 12.75
CA GLU A 47 15.26 -5.20 11.37
C GLU A 47 13.78 -4.98 10.99
N PHE A 48 12.86 -5.42 11.85
CA PHE A 48 11.42 -5.39 11.55
C PHE A 48 10.68 -4.20 12.17
N ARG A 49 11.35 -3.36 12.97
CA ARG A 49 10.69 -2.23 13.66
C ARG A 49 9.92 -1.31 12.71
N GLN A 50 10.51 -0.95 11.56
CA GLN A 50 9.84 -0.10 10.58
C GLN A 50 8.59 -0.78 10.00
N GLN A 51 8.68 -2.09 9.73
CA GLN A 51 7.59 -2.91 9.22
C GLN A 51 6.46 -3.06 10.25
N ALA A 52 6.81 -3.21 11.54
CA ALA A 52 5.88 -3.23 12.66
C ALA A 52 5.10 -1.92 12.81
N VAL A 53 5.81 -0.78 12.72
CA VAL A 53 5.17 0.54 12.75
C VAL A 53 4.23 0.71 11.55
N ALA A 54 4.66 0.34 10.35
CA ALA A 54 3.82 0.42 9.15
C ALA A 54 2.56 -0.46 9.25
N LEU A 55 2.69 -1.67 9.79
CA LEU A 55 1.57 -2.58 10.07
C LEU A 55 0.58 -1.95 11.05
N ALA A 56 1.08 -1.47 12.19
CA ALA A 56 0.26 -0.84 13.22
C ALA A 56 -0.49 0.39 12.68
N LEU A 57 0.19 1.22 11.89
CA LEU A 57 -0.42 2.38 11.22
C LEU A 57 -1.52 1.96 10.23
N CYS A 58 -1.30 0.91 9.43
CA CYS A 58 -2.32 0.42 8.50
C CYS A 58 -3.56 -0.14 9.21
N LEU A 59 -3.36 -0.89 10.31
CA LEU A 59 -4.45 -1.44 11.11
C LEU A 59 -5.19 -0.34 11.88
N ALA A 60 -4.48 0.63 12.45
CA ALA A 60 -5.09 1.80 13.08
C ALA A 60 -5.90 2.62 12.07
N ALA A 61 -5.37 2.86 10.88
CA ALA A 61 -6.09 3.56 9.82
C ALA A 61 -7.36 2.82 9.39
N MET A 62 -7.34 1.48 9.38
CA MET A 62 -8.53 0.66 9.15
C MET A 62 -9.55 0.80 10.29
N ALA A 63 -9.12 0.69 11.54
CA ALA A 63 -10.00 0.79 12.72
C ALA A 63 -10.67 2.17 12.83
N PHE A 64 -9.93 3.24 12.50
CA PHE A 64 -10.40 4.62 12.55
C PHE A 64 -10.85 5.15 11.17
N SER A 65 -11.11 4.26 10.21
CA SER A 65 -11.51 4.63 8.85
C SER A 65 -12.70 5.62 8.77
N PRO A 66 -13.77 5.49 9.58
CA PRO A 66 -14.84 6.50 9.62
C PRO A 66 -14.36 7.90 10.02
N LEU A 67 -13.41 8.01 10.95
CA LEU A 67 -12.84 9.29 11.38
C LEU A 67 -11.94 9.87 10.30
N LEU A 68 -11.18 9.01 9.61
CA LEU A 68 -10.34 9.44 8.49
C LEU A 68 -11.17 10.04 7.34
N ALA A 69 -12.45 9.67 7.21
CA ALA A 69 -13.37 10.27 6.25
C ALA A 69 -13.64 11.77 6.47
N LEU A 70 -13.27 12.32 7.64
CA LEU A 70 -13.34 13.75 7.93
C LEU A 70 -12.17 14.55 7.32
N LEU A 71 -11.08 13.87 6.91
CA LEU A 71 -9.94 14.54 6.30
C LEU A 71 -10.32 15.21 4.97
N PRO A 72 -9.71 16.35 4.61
CA PRO A 72 -9.96 17.00 3.33
C PRO A 72 -9.67 16.07 2.15
N ARG A 73 -10.56 16.08 1.15
CA ARG A 73 -10.46 15.28 -0.08
C ARG A 73 -9.07 15.38 -0.75
N ARG A 74 -8.54 16.59 -0.88
CA ARG A 74 -7.22 16.87 -1.46
C ARG A 74 -6.07 16.25 -0.66
N LEU A 75 -6.13 16.32 0.68
CA LEU A 75 -5.10 15.74 1.53
C LEU A 75 -5.05 14.21 1.32
N VAL A 76 -6.21 13.57 1.25
CA VAL A 76 -6.31 12.12 1.06
C VAL A 76 -5.82 11.70 -0.31
N ALA A 77 -6.19 12.45 -1.35
CA ALA A 77 -5.67 12.26 -2.70
C ALA A 77 -4.13 12.32 -2.72
N VAL A 78 -3.54 13.33 -2.10
CA VAL A 78 -2.08 13.49 -2.01
C VAL A 78 -1.44 12.34 -1.21
N LEU A 79 -2.00 11.96 -0.06
CA LEU A 79 -1.48 10.85 0.75
C LEU A 79 -1.51 9.52 -0.01
N VAL A 80 -2.62 9.22 -0.69
CA VAL A 80 -2.75 8.01 -1.50
C VAL A 80 -1.79 8.04 -2.68
N ALA A 81 -1.69 9.17 -3.39
CA ALA A 81 -0.81 9.30 -4.54
C ALA A 81 0.67 9.18 -4.14
N ALA A 82 1.09 9.89 -3.09
CA ALA A 82 2.45 9.81 -2.58
C ALA A 82 2.79 8.39 -2.09
N GLY A 83 1.87 7.75 -1.35
CA GLY A 83 2.04 6.37 -0.91
C GLY A 83 2.13 5.37 -2.07
N ALA A 84 1.28 5.52 -3.08
CA ALA A 84 1.28 4.67 -4.26
C ALA A 84 2.54 4.85 -5.12
N LEU A 85 3.01 6.09 -5.31
CA LEU A 85 4.28 6.40 -5.98
C LEU A 85 5.47 5.80 -5.21
N GLY A 86 5.51 5.98 -3.89
CA GLY A 86 6.53 5.38 -3.04
C GLY A 86 6.56 3.85 -3.16
N ALA A 87 5.38 3.22 -3.09
CA ALA A 87 5.22 1.77 -3.22
C ALA A 87 5.53 1.23 -4.63
N ALA A 88 5.38 2.04 -5.68
CA ALA A 88 5.75 1.65 -7.04
C ALA A 88 7.27 1.76 -7.27
N ILE A 89 7.87 2.85 -6.80
CA ILE A 89 9.24 3.23 -7.15
C ILE A 89 10.26 2.54 -6.25
N VAL A 90 10.07 2.58 -4.92
CA VAL A 90 11.08 2.10 -3.97
C VAL A 90 11.32 0.60 -4.09
N PRO A 91 10.29 -0.27 -4.02
CA PRO A 91 10.49 -1.72 -4.13
C PRO A 91 11.01 -2.14 -5.50
N ALA A 92 10.54 -1.52 -6.59
CA ALA A 92 11.01 -1.83 -7.93
C ALA A 92 12.50 -1.49 -8.08
N ARG A 93 12.95 -0.33 -7.59
CA ARG A 93 14.37 0.04 -7.60
C ARG A 93 15.22 -0.90 -6.77
N GLN A 94 14.78 -1.24 -5.56
CA GLN A 94 15.51 -2.17 -4.68
C GLN A 94 15.61 -3.56 -5.29
N PHE A 95 14.52 -4.07 -5.85
CA PHE A 95 14.49 -5.36 -6.51
C PHE A 95 15.46 -5.41 -7.70
N LEU A 96 15.40 -4.41 -8.59
CA LEU A 96 16.27 -4.32 -9.77
C LEU A 96 17.75 -4.15 -9.39
N ALA A 97 18.04 -3.49 -8.26
CA ALA A 97 19.41 -3.32 -7.78
C ALA A 97 20.01 -4.63 -7.23
N VAL A 98 19.19 -5.50 -6.62
CA VAL A 98 19.64 -6.78 -6.04
C VAL A 98 19.65 -7.90 -7.07
N LEU A 99 18.86 -7.79 -8.14
CA LEU A 99 18.70 -8.83 -9.16
C LEU A 99 20.02 -9.33 -9.80
N PRO A 100 20.99 -8.45 -10.16
CA PRO A 100 22.27 -8.90 -10.73
C PRO A 100 23.06 -9.76 -9.74
N THR A 101 23.14 -9.35 -8.47
CA THR A 101 23.85 -10.10 -7.43
C THR A 101 23.23 -11.49 -7.23
N ILE A 102 21.91 -11.62 -7.31
CA ILE A 102 21.23 -12.92 -7.24
C ILE A 102 21.56 -13.75 -8.50
N ALA A 103 21.50 -13.14 -9.68
CA ALA A 103 21.81 -13.83 -10.94
C ALA A 103 23.24 -14.40 -10.94
N ASP A 104 24.19 -13.63 -10.43
CA ASP A 104 25.59 -14.06 -10.28
C ASP A 104 25.74 -15.19 -9.27
N LEU A 105 25.09 -15.09 -8.10
CA LEU A 105 25.15 -16.11 -7.03
C LEU A 105 24.59 -17.46 -7.49
N TYR A 106 23.53 -17.44 -8.28
CA TYR A 106 22.88 -18.66 -8.78
C TYR A 106 23.37 -19.09 -10.17
N HIS A 107 24.31 -18.35 -10.77
CA HIS A 107 24.83 -18.58 -12.13
C HIS A 107 23.72 -18.75 -13.19
N GLN A 108 22.62 -18.00 -13.05
CA GLN A 108 21.45 -18.09 -13.92
C GLN A 108 20.97 -16.67 -14.27
N PRO A 109 20.72 -16.37 -15.56
CA PRO A 109 20.20 -15.06 -15.94
C PRO A 109 18.78 -14.87 -15.39
N LEU A 110 18.59 -13.82 -14.59
CA LEU A 110 17.29 -13.46 -14.05
C LEU A 110 16.76 -12.19 -14.71
N THR A 111 15.51 -12.25 -15.17
CA THR A 111 14.80 -11.08 -15.69
C THR A 111 13.54 -10.83 -14.86
N PRO A 112 13.13 -9.57 -14.65
CA PRO A 112 11.89 -9.26 -13.95
C PRO A 112 10.68 -9.90 -14.64
N GLY A 113 9.85 -10.61 -13.88
CA GLY A 113 8.57 -11.14 -14.38
C GLY A 113 7.54 -10.03 -14.62
N TRP A 114 6.48 -10.34 -15.37
CA TRP A 114 5.39 -9.41 -15.69
C TRP A 114 4.68 -8.86 -14.44
N GLY A 115 4.68 -9.61 -13.33
CA GLY A 115 4.06 -9.20 -12.07
C GLY A 115 4.62 -7.89 -11.51
N LEU A 116 5.93 -7.62 -11.68
CA LEU A 116 6.53 -6.35 -11.27
C LEU A 116 5.87 -5.17 -12.00
N TRP A 117 5.73 -5.30 -13.32
CA TRP A 117 5.17 -4.26 -14.18
C TRP A 117 3.67 -4.06 -13.94
N LEU A 118 2.93 -5.15 -13.73
CA LEU A 118 1.51 -5.06 -13.39
C LEU A 118 1.30 -4.33 -12.05
N CYS A 119 2.08 -4.67 -11.02
CA CYS A 119 2.02 -4.01 -9.72
C CYS A 119 2.39 -2.53 -9.82
N ALA A 120 3.51 -2.20 -10.48
CA ALA A 120 3.95 -0.81 -10.66
C ALA A 120 2.92 -0.01 -11.47
N GLY A 121 2.44 -0.54 -12.59
CA GLY A 121 1.42 0.10 -13.42
C GLY A 121 0.11 0.34 -12.66
N GLY A 122 -0.35 -0.63 -11.88
CA GLY A 122 -1.55 -0.50 -11.04
C GLY A 122 -1.41 0.57 -9.96
N LEU A 123 -0.24 0.68 -9.33
CA LEU A 123 0.05 1.72 -8.34
C LEU A 123 0.16 3.11 -8.97
N LEU A 124 0.75 3.23 -10.14
CA LEU A 124 0.79 4.49 -10.89
C LEU A 124 -0.61 4.94 -11.33
N ALA A 125 -1.43 4.00 -11.82
CA ALA A 125 -2.83 4.26 -12.14
C ALA A 125 -3.62 4.70 -10.90
N LEU A 126 -3.40 4.05 -9.75
CA LEU A 126 -4.01 4.46 -8.48
C LEU A 126 -3.59 5.87 -8.07
N ALA A 127 -2.31 6.23 -8.23
CA ALA A 127 -1.83 7.59 -7.93
C ALA A 127 -2.50 8.63 -8.82
N GLY A 128 -2.59 8.37 -10.13
CA GLY A 128 -3.28 9.24 -11.08
C GLY A 128 -4.76 9.39 -10.76
N ALA A 129 -5.46 8.28 -10.50
CA ALA A 129 -6.87 8.27 -10.12
C ALA A 129 -7.12 9.01 -8.80
N ALA A 130 -6.23 8.87 -7.81
CA ALA A 130 -6.35 9.58 -6.54
C ALA A 130 -6.21 11.10 -6.73
N LEU A 131 -5.23 11.56 -7.54
CA LEU A 131 -5.05 12.99 -7.83
C LEU A 131 -6.21 13.56 -8.64
N TRP A 132 -6.68 12.82 -9.65
CA TRP A 132 -7.90 13.16 -10.39
C TRP A 132 -9.07 13.34 -9.43
N PHE A 133 -9.33 12.34 -8.60
CA PHE A 133 -10.35 12.41 -7.55
C PHE A 133 -10.12 13.60 -6.62
N GLY A 134 -8.89 13.97 -6.26
CA GLY A 134 -8.63 15.10 -5.37
C GLY A 134 -8.98 16.47 -5.94
N TRP A 135 -8.94 16.61 -7.27
CA TRP A 135 -9.00 17.91 -7.97
C TRP A 135 -10.20 18.08 -8.90
N GLU A 136 -10.97 17.02 -9.11
CA GLU A 136 -12.23 17.05 -9.82
C GLU A 136 -13.22 17.98 -9.10
N ARG A 137 -13.69 19.00 -9.83
CA ARG A 137 -14.61 20.01 -9.33
C ARG A 137 -15.97 19.36 -9.11
N GLU A 138 -16.55 19.57 -7.92
CA GLU A 138 -17.94 19.17 -7.63
C GLU A 138 -18.94 19.96 -8.49
#